data_AF-A0A8J2HCA9-F1
#
_entry.id   AF-A0A8J2HCA9-F1
#
_cell.length_a   1.000
_cell.length_b   1.000
_cell.length_c   1.000
_cell.angle_alpha   90.00
_cell.angle_beta   90.00
_cell.angle_gamma   90.00
#
_symmetry.space_group_name_H-M   'P 1'
#
loop_
_entity.id
_entity.type
_entity.pdbx_description
1 polymer ?
#
loop_
_entity_poly.entity_id
_entity_poly.type
_entity_poly.pdbx_seq_one_letter_code
_entity_poly.pdbx_strand_id
1 'polypeptide(L)'
;MKNFIFSIGLLSIYFATTANSLLTETSPFRRTLSENREWCLHLLSNQTNGVNITENSPNFRCYQTCLVKRKGYLQDGKILLDKYEKMVDIMIQRNKQLLMNATKACIEEAEKGETECDVGALFLACHRREIIKHYGRNYTRSFDGNHHQHLTQPMSTD
;
A
#
# COMPACT_ATOMS: atom_id res chain seq x y z
N MET A 1 -31.64 5.97 -28.22
CA MET A 1 -30.36 5.34 -27.83
C MET A 1 -29.17 6.33 -27.90
N LYS A 2 -29.27 7.52 -27.29
CA LYS A 2 -28.16 8.51 -27.24
C LYS A 2 -27.78 8.98 -25.83
N ASN A 3 -28.55 8.58 -24.81
CA ASN A 3 -28.36 9.07 -23.43
C ASN A 3 -27.59 8.08 -22.52
N PHE A 4 -27.26 6.87 -23.00
CA PHE A 4 -26.59 5.85 -22.19
C PHE A 4 -25.05 5.97 -22.19
N ILE A 5 -24.48 6.65 -23.19
CA ILE A 5 -23.01 6.75 -23.37
C ILE A 5 -22.41 7.80 -22.41
N PHE A 6 -23.17 8.83 -22.04
CA PHE A 6 -22.70 9.88 -21.12
C PHE A 6 -22.59 9.40 -19.66
N SER A 7 -23.44 8.46 -19.23
CA SER A 7 -23.45 7.96 -17.86
C SER A 7 -22.23 7.10 -17.53
N ILE A 8 -21.74 6.32 -18.51
CA ILE A 8 -20.57 5.44 -18.35
C ILE A 8 -19.26 6.26 -18.28
N GLY A 9 -19.19 7.39 -19.00
CA GLY A 9 -18.03 8.28 -18.99
C GLY A 9 -17.85 9.07 -17.68
N LEU A 10 -18.93 9.38 -16.97
CA LEU A 10 -18.86 10.11 -15.69
C LEU A 10 -18.48 9.20 -14.52
N LEU A 11 -18.92 7.94 -14.54
CA LEU A 11 -18.51 6.94 -13.55
C LEU A 11 -16.99 6.65 -13.61
N SER A 12 -16.40 6.54 -14.80
CA SER A 12 -14.96 6.25 -14.95
C SER A 12 -14.06 7.38 -14.43
N ILE A 13 -14.46 8.64 -14.58
CA ILE A 13 -13.71 9.80 -14.06
C ILE A 13 -13.79 9.88 -12.53
N TYR A 14 -14.92 9.50 -11.93
CA TYR A 14 -15.09 9.51 -10.46
C TYR A 14 -14.31 8.38 -9.77
N PHE A 15 -14.16 7.22 -10.41
CA PHE A 15 -13.28 6.16 -9.92
C PHE A 15 -11.79 6.55 -9.97
N ALA A 16 -11.36 7.35 -10.96
CA ALA A 16 -9.97 7.79 -11.06
C ALA A 16 -9.55 8.75 -9.93
N THR A 17 -10.44 9.66 -9.50
CA THR A 17 -10.13 10.64 -8.45
C THR A 17 -10.16 10.05 -7.04
N THR A 18 -11.03 9.08 -6.78
CA THR A 18 -11.10 8.36 -5.51
C THR A 18 -10.02 7.28 -5.36
N ALA A 19 -9.57 6.67 -6.47
CA ALA A 19 -8.44 5.73 -6.45
C ALA A 19 -7.11 6.42 -6.07
N ASN A 20 -6.87 7.65 -6.56
CA ASN A 20 -5.61 8.37 -6.32
C ASN A 20 -5.37 8.78 -4.86
N SER A 21 -6.44 8.95 -4.08
CA SER A 21 -6.35 9.32 -2.64
C SER A 21 -6.23 8.09 -1.73
N LEU A 22 -6.76 6.93 -2.13
CA LEU A 22 -6.62 5.68 -1.36
C LEU A 22 -5.31 4.93 -1.65
N LEU A 23 -4.77 5.06 -2.86
CA LEU A 23 -3.50 4.43 -3.27
C LEU A 23 -2.27 5.04 -2.58
N THR A 24 -2.33 6.31 -2.16
CA THR A 24 -1.18 7.04 -1.60
C THR A 24 -0.91 6.74 -0.12
N GLU A 25 -1.91 6.32 0.67
CA GLU A 25 -1.72 6.06 2.11
C GLU A 25 -1.60 4.58 2.50
N THR A 26 -2.16 3.64 1.73
CA THR A 26 -2.34 2.24 2.20
C THR A 26 -1.68 1.18 1.31
N SER A 27 -0.77 1.57 0.40
CA SER A 27 -0.21 0.61 -0.56
C SER A 27 0.56 -0.54 0.14
N PRO A 28 0.39 -1.81 -0.29
CA PRO A 28 1.17 -2.95 0.16
C PRO A 28 2.69 -2.73 0.09
N PHE A 29 3.10 -1.85 -0.84
CA PHE A 29 4.47 -1.38 -0.99
C PHE A 29 5.01 -0.75 0.31
N ARG A 30 4.23 0.08 1.03
CA ARG A 30 4.66 0.64 2.34
C ARG A 30 4.94 -0.43 3.40
N ARG A 31 4.15 -1.51 3.47
CA ARG A 31 4.42 -2.62 4.42
C ARG A 31 5.66 -3.40 4.05
N THR A 32 5.80 -3.74 2.77
CA THR A 32 6.98 -4.42 2.27
C THR A 32 8.25 -3.57 2.49
N LEU A 33 8.14 -2.24 2.44
CA LEU A 33 9.22 -1.33 2.83
C LEU A 33 9.46 -1.28 4.35
N SER A 34 8.44 -1.42 5.21
CA SER A 34 8.62 -1.34 6.67
C SER A 34 9.47 -2.49 7.22
N GLU A 35 9.30 -3.72 6.74
CA GLU A 35 10.09 -4.89 7.19
C GLU A 35 11.59 -4.80 6.86
N ASN A 36 11.96 -3.95 5.90
CA ASN A 36 13.38 -3.78 5.50
C ASN A 36 13.94 -2.41 5.92
N ARG A 37 13.12 -1.63 6.62
CA ARG A 37 13.46 -0.27 7.02
C ARG A 37 14.62 -0.29 8.00
N GLU A 38 14.55 -1.13 9.04
CA GLU A 38 15.55 -1.19 10.12
C GLU A 38 16.99 -1.34 9.60
N TRP A 39 17.19 -2.18 8.60
CA TRP A 39 18.49 -2.43 7.98
C TRP A 39 19.08 -1.19 7.28
N CYS A 40 18.22 -0.32 6.76
CA CYS A 40 18.63 0.87 6.02
C CYS A 40 18.56 2.15 6.88
N LEU A 41 17.93 2.12 8.06
CA LEU A 41 17.69 3.31 8.90
C LEU A 41 18.99 4.02 9.32
N HIS A 42 20.08 3.30 9.51
CA HIS A 42 21.38 3.89 9.87
C HIS A 42 21.91 4.87 8.80
N LEU A 43 21.48 4.74 7.55
CA LEU A 43 21.83 5.68 6.47
C LEU A 43 21.17 7.05 6.67
N LEU A 44 20.15 7.14 7.51
CA LEU A 44 19.47 8.37 7.89
C LEU A 44 20.00 8.94 9.23
N SER A 45 20.65 8.13 10.08
CA SER A 45 21.02 8.51 11.45
C SER A 45 22.30 9.35 11.57
N ASN A 46 23.14 9.40 10.53
CA ASN A 46 24.38 10.19 10.55
C ASN A 46 24.18 11.72 10.42
N GLN A 47 22.95 12.23 10.52
CA GLN A 47 22.66 13.67 10.57
C GLN A 47 22.10 14.06 11.94
N THR A 48 22.98 14.18 12.92
CA THR A 48 22.65 14.61 14.30
C THR A 48 22.49 16.13 14.47
N ASN A 49 22.65 16.94 13.42
CA ASN A 49 22.74 18.40 13.55
C ASN A 49 21.64 19.19 12.81
N GLY A 50 20.36 18.83 12.98
CA GLY A 50 19.23 19.70 12.60
C GLY A 50 19.05 19.95 11.09
N VAL A 51 19.68 19.16 10.23
CA VAL A 51 19.48 19.24 8.78
C VAL A 51 18.18 18.51 8.43
N ASN A 52 17.20 19.25 7.91
CA ASN A 52 15.97 18.66 7.37
C ASN A 52 16.34 17.65 6.27
N ILE A 53 15.95 16.39 6.46
CA ILE A 53 16.07 15.35 5.44
C ILE A 53 15.10 15.71 4.33
N THR A 54 15.62 16.36 3.28
CA THR A 54 14.88 16.56 2.05
C THR A 54 14.95 15.28 1.21
N GLU A 55 13.93 15.05 0.38
CA GLU A 55 13.88 13.91 -0.55
C GLU A 55 15.09 13.89 -1.52
N ASN A 56 15.76 15.03 -1.69
CA ASN A 56 16.94 15.16 -2.55
C ASN A 56 18.28 15.01 -1.80
N SER A 57 18.27 14.80 -0.48
CA SER A 57 19.50 14.64 0.29
C SER A 57 20.26 13.36 -0.13
N PRO A 58 21.61 13.38 -0.17
CA PRO A 58 22.41 12.19 -0.48
C PRO A 58 22.05 10.99 0.39
N ASN A 59 21.83 11.21 1.68
CA ASN A 59 21.46 10.17 2.65
C ASN A 59 20.10 9.53 2.33
N PHE A 60 19.10 10.34 1.96
CA PHE A 60 17.80 9.81 1.56
C PHE A 60 17.89 8.98 0.27
N ARG A 61 18.68 9.41 -0.71
CA ARG A 61 18.95 8.62 -1.93
C ARG A 61 19.66 7.30 -1.62
N CYS A 62 20.64 7.32 -0.72
CA CYS A 62 21.30 6.09 -0.23
C CYS A 62 20.32 5.16 0.49
N TYR A 63 19.44 5.71 1.33
CA TYR A 63 18.39 4.96 2.00
C TYR A 63 17.42 4.30 1.01
N GLN A 64 16.91 5.04 0.03
CA GLN A 64 16.05 4.49 -1.03
C GLN A 64 16.78 3.39 -1.82
N THR A 65 18.03 3.63 -2.18
CA THR A 65 18.87 2.65 -2.89
C THR A 65 19.05 1.38 -2.07
N CYS A 66 19.28 1.49 -0.76
CA CYS A 66 19.37 0.35 0.16
C CYS A 66 18.08 -0.48 0.17
N LEU A 67 16.90 0.16 0.22
CA LEU A 67 15.62 -0.53 0.17
C LEU A 67 15.44 -1.31 -1.16
N VAL A 68 15.74 -0.67 -2.29
CA VAL A 68 15.63 -1.29 -3.63
C VAL A 68 16.60 -2.46 -3.77
N LYS A 69 17.85 -2.31 -3.30
CA LYS A 69 18.87 -3.37 -3.29
C LYS A 69 18.46 -4.54 -2.40
N ARG A 70 17.96 -4.27 -1.20
CA ARG A 70 17.52 -5.31 -0.24
C ARG A 70 16.36 -6.14 -0.77
N LYS A 71 15.49 -5.52 -1.58
CA LYS A 71 14.41 -6.21 -2.28
C LYS A 71 14.86 -7.02 -3.49
N GLY A 72 16.14 -6.92 -3.87
CA GLY A 72 16.70 -7.60 -5.02
C GLY A 72 16.30 -6.98 -6.35
N TYR A 73 15.84 -5.73 -6.36
CA TYR A 73 15.51 -5.00 -7.59
C TYR A 73 16.71 -4.24 -8.16
N LEU A 74 17.78 -4.09 -7.39
CA LEU A 74 19.02 -3.44 -7.79
C LEU A 74 20.20 -4.37 -7.46
N GLN A 75 21.02 -4.66 -8.46
CA GLN A 75 22.26 -5.43 -8.32
C GLN A 75 23.33 -4.79 -9.20
N ASP A 76 24.53 -4.59 -8.66
CA ASP A 76 25.68 -4.02 -9.37
C ASP A 76 25.38 -2.70 -10.10
N GLY A 77 24.59 -1.83 -9.45
CA GLY A 77 24.18 -0.53 -9.99
C GLY A 77 23.12 -0.61 -11.09
N LYS A 78 22.58 -1.79 -11.39
CA LYS A 78 21.57 -2.01 -12.44
C LYS A 78 20.25 -2.50 -11.85
N ILE A 79 19.16 -1.92 -12.34
CA ILE A 79 17.82 -2.38 -11.99
C ILE A 79 17.56 -3.72 -12.69
N LEU A 80 17.09 -4.69 -11.92
CA LEU A 80 16.68 -6.00 -12.42
C LEU A 80 15.19 -5.94 -12.79
N LEU A 81 14.90 -5.59 -14.05
CA LEU A 81 13.55 -5.34 -14.53
C LEU A 81 12.60 -6.53 -14.27
N ASP A 82 13.02 -7.76 -14.59
CA ASP A 82 12.20 -8.97 -14.38
C ASP A 82 11.75 -9.15 -12.91
N LYS A 83 12.62 -8.77 -11.96
CA LYS A 83 12.29 -8.83 -10.53
C LYS A 83 11.28 -7.76 -10.15
N TYR A 84 11.40 -6.58 -10.74
CA TYR A 84 10.46 -5.48 -10.55
C TYR A 84 9.09 -5.79 -11.16
N GLU A 85 9.05 -6.27 -12.41
CA GLU A 85 7.82 -6.68 -13.10
C GLU A 85 7.07 -7.77 -12.32
N LYS A 86 7.77 -8.81 -11.87
CA LYS A 86 7.16 -9.85 -11.04
C LYS A 86 6.53 -9.31 -9.76
N MET A 87 7.15 -8.30 -9.13
CA MET A 87 6.57 -7.65 -7.96
C MET A 87 5.29 -6.87 -8.32
N VAL A 88 5.32 -6.12 -9.43
CA VAL A 88 4.16 -5.39 -9.95
C VAL A 88 3.01 -6.37 -10.22
N ASP A 89 3.27 -7.50 -10.88
CA ASP A 89 2.26 -8.53 -11.15
C ASP A 89 1.64 -9.06 -9.86
N ILE A 90 2.46 -9.39 -8.86
CA ILE A 90 1.96 -9.85 -7.55
C ILE A 90 1.09 -8.77 -6.90
N MET A 91 1.49 -7.50 -6.97
CA MET A 91 0.68 -6.39 -6.44
C MET A 91 -0.65 -6.26 -7.17
N ILE A 92 -0.66 -6.32 -8.50
CA ILE A 92 -1.87 -6.26 -9.32
C ILE A 92 -2.80 -7.43 -8.99
N GLN A 93 -2.28 -8.65 -8.93
CA GLN A 93 -3.08 -9.84 -8.61
C GLN A 93 -3.70 -9.75 -7.21
N ARG A 94 -2.93 -9.32 -6.20
CA ARG A 94 -3.43 -9.12 -4.84
C ARG A 94 -4.52 -8.04 -4.78
N ASN A 95 -4.30 -6.90 -5.43
CA ASN A 95 -5.28 -5.82 -5.47
C ASN A 95 -6.55 -6.24 -6.21
N LYS A 96 -6.42 -6.96 -7.33
CA LYS A 96 -7.55 -7.54 -8.05
C LYS A 96 -8.37 -8.45 -7.13
N GLN A 97 -7.71 -9.37 -6.41
CA GLN A 97 -8.39 -10.28 -5.51
C GLN A 97 -9.11 -9.53 -4.37
N LEU A 98 -8.47 -8.51 -3.81
CA LEU A 98 -9.05 -7.66 -2.77
C LEU A 98 -10.31 -6.95 -3.26
N LEU A 99 -10.24 -6.31 -4.43
CA LEU A 99 -11.36 -5.58 -5.03
C LEU A 99 -12.52 -6.54 -5.37
N MET A 100 -12.21 -7.70 -5.94
CA MET A 100 -13.23 -8.70 -6.26
C MET A 100 -13.91 -9.26 -5.00
N ASN A 101 -13.16 -9.48 -3.92
CA ASN A 101 -13.72 -9.94 -2.66
C ASN A 101 -14.62 -8.87 -2.02
N ALA A 102 -14.18 -7.61 -1.99
CA ALA A 102 -14.99 -6.49 -1.51
C ALA A 102 -16.26 -6.32 -2.34
N THR A 103 -16.15 -6.41 -3.66
CA THR A 103 -17.30 -6.36 -4.58
C THR A 103 -18.32 -7.45 -4.25
N LYS A 104 -17.88 -8.72 -4.20
CA LYS A 104 -18.76 -9.87 -3.90
C LYS A 104 -19.47 -9.72 -2.56
N ALA A 105 -18.78 -9.22 -1.54
CA ALA A 105 -19.35 -9.02 -0.21
C ALA A 105 -20.43 -7.93 -0.16
N CYS A 106 -20.50 -7.05 -1.17
CA CYS A 106 -21.37 -5.89 -1.17
C CYS A 106 -22.57 -5.99 -2.11
N ILE A 107 -22.66 -7.04 -2.94
CA ILE A 107 -23.77 -7.20 -3.91
C ILE A 107 -25.12 -7.29 -3.18
N GLU A 108 -25.26 -8.22 -2.23
CA GLU A 108 -26.54 -8.43 -1.52
C GLU A 108 -26.99 -7.21 -0.70
N GLU A 109 -26.05 -6.41 -0.18
CA GLU A 109 -26.40 -5.16 0.52
C GLU A 109 -26.88 -4.09 -0.47
N ALA A 110 -26.20 -3.98 -1.62
CA ALA A 110 -26.54 -3.00 -2.65
C ALA A 110 -27.91 -3.27 -3.27
N GLU A 111 -28.25 -4.53 -3.53
CA GLU A 111 -29.52 -4.95 -4.17
C GLU A 111 -30.75 -4.68 -3.29
N LYS A 112 -30.58 -4.20 -2.05
CA LYS A 112 -31.68 -3.72 -1.20
C LYS A 112 -32.15 -2.31 -1.55
N GLY A 113 -31.43 -1.60 -2.41
CA GLY A 113 -31.81 -0.25 -2.86
C GLY A 113 -33.12 -0.26 -3.66
N GLU A 114 -33.97 0.73 -3.43
CA GLU A 114 -35.27 0.85 -4.10
C GLU A 114 -35.16 1.41 -5.52
N THR A 115 -34.09 2.16 -5.80
CA THR A 115 -33.76 2.72 -7.12
C THR A 115 -32.35 2.35 -7.57
N GLU A 116 -32.05 2.48 -8.86
CA GLU A 116 -30.69 2.30 -9.39
C GLU A 116 -29.66 3.20 -8.69
N CYS A 117 -30.07 4.42 -8.32
CA CYS A 117 -29.24 5.34 -7.56
C CYS A 117 -28.92 4.81 -6.16
N ASP A 118 -29.91 4.22 -5.48
CA ASP A 118 -29.73 3.65 -4.14
C ASP A 118 -28.83 2.41 -4.19
N VAL A 119 -29.01 1.54 -5.19
CA VAL A 119 -28.13 0.39 -5.42
C VAL A 119 -26.68 0.85 -5.60
N GLY A 120 -26.44 1.87 -6.43
CA GLY A 120 -25.11 2.43 -6.63
C GLY A 120 -24.52 3.05 -5.36
N ALA A 121 -25.31 3.81 -4.60
CA ALA A 121 -24.87 4.44 -3.36
C ALA A 121 -24.52 3.41 -2.27
N LEU A 122 -25.37 2.41 -2.07
CA LEU A 122 -25.16 1.31 -1.12
C LEU A 122 -23.94 0.47 -1.50
N PHE A 123 -23.79 0.14 -2.79
CA PHE A 123 -22.60 -0.58 -3.27
C PHE A 123 -21.32 0.19 -2.95
N LEU A 124 -21.23 1.47 -3.31
CA LEU A 124 -20.02 2.27 -3.08
C LEU A 124 -19.73 2.44 -1.58
N ALA A 125 -20.75 2.63 -0.75
CA ALA A 125 -20.61 2.74 0.70
C ALA A 125 -20.07 1.44 1.31
N CYS A 126 -20.65 0.29 0.95
CA CYS A 126 -20.16 -1.01 1.39
C CYS A 126 -18.75 -1.30 0.88
N HIS A 127 -18.48 -1.09 -0.41
CA HIS A 127 -17.20 -1.38 -1.03
C HIS A 127 -16.06 -0.59 -0.37
N ARG A 128 -16.30 0.70 -0.08
CA ARG A 128 -15.36 1.54 0.68
C ARG A 128 -15.11 0.97 2.09
N ARG A 129 -16.15 0.54 2.81
CA ARG A 129 -16.00 -0.07 4.15
C ARG A 129 -15.17 -1.35 4.11
N GLU A 130 -15.41 -2.26 3.16
CA GLU A 130 -14.66 -3.52 3.07
C GLU A 130 -13.18 -3.29 2.70
N ILE A 131 -12.90 -2.33 1.81
CA ILE A 131 -11.51 -1.93 1.51
C ILE A 131 -10.82 -1.39 2.77
N ILE A 132 -11.44 -0.43 3.48
CA ILE A 132 -10.87 0.16 4.70
C ILE A 132 -10.63 -0.93 5.76
N LYS A 133 -11.59 -1.82 5.97
CA LYS A 133 -11.49 -2.95 6.91
C LYS A 133 -10.31 -3.87 6.58
N HIS A 134 -10.08 -4.17 5.30
CA HIS A 134 -8.92 -4.97 4.90
C HIS A 134 -7.59 -4.27 5.23
N TYR A 135 -7.48 -2.97 4.94
CA TYR A 135 -6.25 -2.23 5.23
C TYR A 135 -6.05 -1.99 6.74
N GLY A 136 -7.12 -1.69 7.47
CA GLY A 136 -7.12 -1.49 8.93
C GLY A 136 -6.74 -2.76 9.70
N ARG A 137 -7.32 -3.92 9.36
CA ARG A 137 -6.92 -5.22 9.96
C ARG A 137 -5.45 -5.56 9.76
N ASN A 138 -4.92 -5.24 8.59
CA ASN A 138 -3.53 -5.52 8.30
C ASN A 138 -2.58 -4.47 8.89
N TYR A 139 -3.08 -3.30 9.32
CA TYR A 139 -2.29 -2.32 10.08
C TYR A 139 -2.08 -2.79 11.52
N THR A 140 -3.14 -3.24 12.20
CA THR A 140 -3.06 -3.77 13.57
C THR A 140 -2.21 -5.05 13.64
N ARG A 141 -2.38 -5.98 12.69
CA ARG A 141 -1.58 -7.22 12.64
C ARG A 141 -0.08 -6.99 12.45
N SER A 142 0.32 -5.92 11.77
CA SER A 142 1.73 -5.59 11.55
C SER A 142 2.39 -4.93 12.77
N PHE A 143 1.58 -4.40 13.70
CA PHE A 143 2.06 -3.77 14.93
C PHE A 143 2.26 -4.81 16.05
N ASP A 144 1.36 -5.79 16.16
CA ASP A 144 1.44 -6.83 17.20
C ASP A 144 2.56 -7.87 16.95
N GLY A 145 3.03 -8.01 15.71
CA GLY A 145 4.06 -8.99 15.33
C GLY A 145 5.51 -8.59 15.69
N ASN A 146 5.77 -7.35 16.10
CA ASN A 146 7.12 -6.80 16.23
C ASN A 146 7.56 -6.49 17.68
N HIS A 147 6.92 -7.10 18.69
CA HIS A 147 7.24 -6.87 20.11
C HIS A 147 7.76 -8.08 20.89
N HIS A 148 8.11 -9.20 20.23
CA HIS A 148 8.55 -10.40 20.95
C HIS A 148 9.88 -11.04 20.54
N GLN A 149 10.73 -10.38 19.76
CA GLN A 149 12.09 -10.88 19.53
C GLN A 149 13.12 -9.74 19.64
N HIS A 150 14.12 -9.95 20.51
CA HIS A 150 15.24 -9.07 20.86
C HIS A 150 15.06 -8.04 21.99
N LEU A 151 14.75 -8.50 23.20
CA LEU A 151 15.33 -7.92 24.42
C LEU A 151 15.63 -9.02 25.46
N THR A 152 16.63 -9.85 25.18
CA THR A 152 17.42 -10.54 26.23
C THR A 152 18.78 -10.94 25.67
N GLN A 153 19.77 -10.07 25.84
CA GLN A 153 21.12 -10.54 26.09
C GLN A 153 21.56 -9.95 27.43
N PRO A 154 21.93 -10.77 28.43
CA PRO A 154 22.59 -10.26 29.62
C PRO A 154 24.03 -9.88 29.24
N MET A 155 24.44 -8.67 29.60
CA MET A 155 25.86 -8.29 29.62
C MET A 155 26.57 -9.17 30.66
N SER A 156 27.56 -9.96 30.24
CA SER A 156 28.57 -10.51 31.13
C SER A 156 29.59 -9.41 31.43
N THR A 157 29.76 -9.12 32.71
CA THR A 157 30.90 -8.35 33.22
C THR A 157 32.06 -9.31 33.44
N ASP A 158 33.13 -9.14 32.68
CA ASP A 158 34.50 -9.38 33.12
C ASP A 158 35.17 -8.03 33.40
#